data_AF-A0A972RWC0-F1
#
_entry.id   AF-A0A972RWC0-F1
#
_cell.length_a   1.000
_cell.length_b   1.000
_cell.length_c   1.000
_cell.angle_alpha   90.00
_cell.angle_beta   90.00
_cell.angle_gamma   90.00
#
_symmetry.space_group_name_H-M   'P 1'
#
loop_
_entity.id
_entity.type
_entity.pdbx_description
1 polymer ?
#
loop_
_entity_poly.entity_id
_entity_poly.type
_entity_poly.pdbx_seq_one_letter_code
_entity_poly.pdbx_strand_id
1 'polypeptide(L)'
;MEKENQNLPKNMPEIPKDAENEQEQQKVVNEAKEITQEVKEQTQEIKEEVKEEVAEVKEEVKKKEIDLKAPPPPVKKEDLDSSLEEVKKKTYTIYQQYSQTLEKFEEASLKLIEQENEILRTTVADSMKLLNQLKVKDLGEIKESIQEIKLDNKEELLEIKRLSKGRFKGFIYGTLSAAAVAAALFAYGAKMLGLKLEPATFMQKNNLDLIAAKYIELLNLKGGALEGYALIGVVSFIVGLIVYKITTFLQSLKNKRYVQKVKEGSEKYEQKLKEKIEQLQKVIDHINKVSLVLSKYNIILQEQNAKIKRMIFIEKPDSIEDLHEASKVEVEKTLLILDELIKLMNTPVTKKDGSLNEESVASLKSANIVINEVIKNLYH
;
A
#
# COMPACT_ATOMS: atom_id res chain seq x y z
N MET A 1 14.75 -86.61 -77.49
CA MET A 1 13.94 -85.56 -76.84
C MET A 1 14.72 -85.15 -75.58
N GLU A 2 15.70 -84.23 -75.62
CA GLU A 2 15.73 -82.90 -76.27
C GLU A 2 14.47 -82.08 -75.92
N LYS A 3 14.46 -80.82 -75.44
CA LYS A 3 15.44 -79.73 -75.12
C LYS A 3 14.67 -78.71 -74.20
N GLU A 4 15.21 -77.76 -73.42
CA GLU A 4 16.56 -77.31 -72.99
C GLU A 4 16.45 -76.47 -71.68
N ASN A 5 17.41 -76.48 -70.74
CA ASN A 5 18.53 -75.52 -70.53
C ASN A 5 18.14 -74.06 -70.19
N GLN A 6 18.37 -73.60 -68.93
CA GLN A 6 19.26 -72.46 -68.57
C GLN A 6 19.18 -72.01 -67.07
N ASN A 7 20.36 -72.01 -66.41
CA ASN A 7 20.92 -71.11 -65.38
C ASN A 7 20.09 -70.39 -64.28
N LEU A 8 20.45 -70.67 -63.00
CA LEU A 8 20.95 -69.79 -61.89
C LEU A 8 20.33 -68.38 -61.61
N PRO A 9 20.44 -67.80 -60.37
CA PRO A 9 21.31 -68.17 -59.23
C PRO A 9 20.65 -68.20 -57.82
N LYS A 10 21.51 -68.39 -56.80
CA LYS A 10 21.26 -68.27 -55.34
C LYS A 10 20.90 -66.84 -54.88
N ASN A 11 20.47 -66.77 -53.62
CA ASN A 11 20.27 -65.62 -52.72
C ASN A 11 18.93 -64.89 -52.83
N MET A 12 18.11 -65.08 -51.79
CA MET A 12 17.04 -64.16 -51.40
C MET A 12 17.47 -63.50 -50.08
N PRO A 13 17.47 -62.16 -49.96
CA PRO A 13 17.90 -61.47 -48.74
C PRO A 13 16.83 -61.54 -47.64
N GLU A 14 17.28 -61.53 -46.39
CA GLU A 14 16.41 -61.27 -45.24
C GLU A 14 15.87 -59.83 -45.33
N ILE A 15 14.55 -59.68 -45.18
CA ILE A 15 13.92 -58.35 -45.08
C ILE A 15 14.21 -57.82 -43.66
N PRO A 16 14.84 -56.65 -43.51
CA PRO A 16 14.98 -56.02 -42.20
C PRO A 16 13.60 -55.69 -41.64
N LYS A 17 13.35 -56.02 -40.37
CA LYS A 17 12.15 -55.54 -39.68
C LYS A 17 12.38 -54.09 -39.24
N ASP A 18 11.50 -53.20 -39.69
CA ASP A 18 11.57 -51.76 -39.39
C ASP A 18 11.40 -51.49 -37.89
N ALA A 19 12.51 -51.24 -37.18
CA ALA A 19 12.52 -50.90 -35.76
C ALA A 19 12.31 -49.39 -35.48
N GLU A 20 12.38 -48.54 -36.51
CA GLU A 20 12.24 -47.07 -36.35
C GLU A 20 10.78 -46.63 -36.15
N ASN A 21 9.81 -47.38 -36.68
CA ASN A 21 8.38 -47.00 -36.64
C ASN A 21 7.75 -47.13 -35.24
N GLU A 22 8.27 -48.01 -34.37
CA GLU A 22 7.79 -48.12 -32.99
C GLU A 22 8.25 -46.94 -32.11
N GLN A 23 9.47 -46.44 -32.30
CA GLN A 23 10.00 -45.33 -31.49
C GLN A 23 9.28 -44.01 -31.77
N GLU A 24 8.93 -43.73 -33.03
CA GLU A 24 8.23 -42.50 -33.40
C GLU A 24 6.78 -42.49 -32.88
N GLN A 25 6.08 -43.62 -32.97
CA GLN A 25 4.74 -43.78 -32.37
C GLN A 25 4.77 -43.64 -30.84
N GLN A 26 5.79 -44.19 -30.18
CA GLN A 26 5.90 -44.13 -28.72
C GLN A 26 6.24 -42.72 -28.21
N LYS A 27 6.95 -41.91 -29.02
CA LYS A 27 7.18 -40.48 -28.74
C LYS A 27 5.89 -39.66 -28.79
N VAL A 28 5.09 -39.82 -29.84
CA VAL A 28 3.78 -39.13 -29.98
C VAL A 28 2.82 -39.51 -28.85
N VAL A 29 2.82 -40.77 -28.40
CA VAL A 29 2.02 -41.23 -27.25
C VAL A 29 2.47 -40.62 -25.92
N ASN A 30 3.76 -40.28 -25.77
CA ASN A 30 4.27 -39.65 -24.55
C ASN A 30 3.98 -38.14 -24.53
N GLU A 31 4.20 -37.42 -25.65
CA GLU A 31 3.83 -36.00 -25.78
C GLU A 31 2.31 -35.79 -25.57
N ALA A 32 1.47 -36.70 -26.10
CA ALA A 32 0.02 -36.66 -25.86
C ALA A 32 -0.37 -36.88 -24.38
N LYS A 33 0.41 -37.65 -23.60
CA LYS A 33 0.16 -37.84 -22.16
C LYS A 33 0.55 -36.62 -21.35
N GLU A 34 1.67 -35.98 -21.68
CA GLU A 34 2.14 -34.74 -21.04
C GLU A 34 1.11 -33.62 -21.22
N ILE A 35 0.65 -33.39 -22.45
CA ILE A 35 -0.42 -32.41 -22.75
C ILE A 35 -1.71 -32.76 -22.01
N THR A 36 -2.07 -34.05 -21.91
CA THR A 36 -3.26 -34.49 -21.15
C THR A 36 -3.12 -34.24 -19.64
N GLN A 37 -1.90 -34.24 -19.10
CA GLN A 37 -1.63 -33.98 -17.69
C GLN A 37 -1.65 -32.48 -17.38
N GLU A 38 -0.98 -31.64 -18.18
CA GLU A 38 -1.09 -30.16 -18.04
C GLU A 38 -2.54 -29.68 -18.14
N VAL A 39 -3.31 -30.21 -19.10
CA VAL A 39 -4.74 -29.88 -19.24
C VAL A 39 -5.54 -30.33 -18.01
N LYS A 40 -5.18 -31.44 -17.36
CA LYS A 40 -5.84 -31.87 -16.10
C LYS A 40 -5.52 -30.95 -14.93
N GLU A 41 -4.27 -30.56 -14.77
CA GLU A 41 -3.81 -29.67 -13.69
C GLU A 41 -4.44 -28.28 -13.84
N GLN A 42 -4.42 -27.70 -15.05
CA GLN A 42 -5.15 -26.46 -15.37
C GLN A 42 -6.66 -26.60 -15.14
N THR A 43 -7.26 -27.75 -15.46
CA THR A 43 -8.70 -28.03 -15.18
C THR A 43 -9.00 -28.15 -13.68
N GLN A 44 -8.02 -28.51 -12.84
CA GLN A 44 -8.17 -28.54 -11.39
C GLN A 44 -8.06 -27.14 -10.77
N GLU A 45 -7.06 -26.33 -11.14
CA GLU A 45 -6.99 -24.93 -10.71
C GLU A 45 -8.25 -24.13 -11.13
N ILE A 46 -8.70 -24.30 -12.37
CA ILE A 46 -9.94 -23.71 -12.88
C ILE A 46 -11.16 -24.17 -12.05
N LYS A 47 -11.22 -25.44 -11.63
CA LYS A 47 -12.32 -25.93 -10.79
C LYS A 47 -12.34 -25.29 -9.41
N GLU A 48 -11.20 -24.95 -8.83
CA GLU A 48 -11.13 -24.28 -7.52
C GLU A 48 -11.47 -22.79 -7.66
N GLU A 49 -10.87 -22.08 -8.63
CA GLU A 49 -11.18 -20.66 -8.89
C GLU A 49 -12.67 -20.45 -9.22
N VAL A 50 -13.26 -21.30 -10.07
CA VAL A 50 -14.71 -21.25 -10.38
C VAL A 50 -15.58 -21.59 -9.17
N LYS A 51 -15.13 -22.47 -8.27
CA LYS A 51 -15.90 -22.83 -7.06
C LYS A 51 -15.91 -21.69 -6.05
N GLU A 52 -14.82 -20.93 -5.95
CA GLU A 52 -14.73 -19.72 -5.14
C GLU A 52 -15.54 -18.56 -5.75
N GLU A 53 -15.43 -18.30 -7.06
CA GLU A 53 -16.25 -17.27 -7.73
C GLU A 53 -17.76 -17.59 -7.68
N VAL A 54 -18.16 -18.86 -7.82
CA VAL A 54 -19.57 -19.28 -7.68
C VAL A 54 -20.06 -19.19 -6.23
N ALA A 55 -19.16 -19.28 -5.23
CA ALA A 55 -19.51 -19.05 -3.83
C ALA A 55 -19.77 -17.57 -3.56
N GLU A 56 -18.91 -16.65 -4.02
CA GLU A 56 -19.14 -15.19 -3.95
C GLU A 56 -20.47 -14.79 -4.63
N VAL A 57 -20.74 -15.32 -5.84
CA VAL A 57 -21.97 -15.01 -6.59
C VAL A 57 -23.22 -15.58 -5.89
N LYS A 58 -23.14 -16.75 -5.24
CA LYS A 58 -24.27 -17.30 -4.45
C LYS A 58 -24.57 -16.51 -3.18
N GLU A 59 -23.56 -15.89 -2.57
CA GLU A 59 -23.76 -14.91 -1.48
C GLU A 59 -24.52 -13.67 -1.97
N GLU A 60 -24.20 -13.15 -3.17
CA GLU A 60 -24.90 -12.00 -3.75
C GLU A 60 -26.38 -12.28 -4.04
N VAL A 61 -26.70 -13.45 -4.61
CA VAL A 61 -28.07 -13.84 -4.95
C VAL A 61 -28.92 -14.11 -3.69
N LYS A 62 -28.32 -14.47 -2.55
CA LYS A 62 -29.05 -14.66 -1.28
C LYS A 62 -29.26 -13.38 -0.47
N LYS A 63 -28.44 -12.34 -0.65
CA LYS A 63 -28.52 -11.09 0.14
C LYS A 63 -29.38 -10.00 -0.51
N LYS A 64 -29.99 -10.26 -1.67
CA LYS A 64 -31.00 -9.40 -2.29
C LYS A 64 -32.19 -10.22 -2.76
N GLU A 65 -33.36 -9.91 -2.20
CA GLU A 65 -34.62 -10.19 -2.89
C GLU A 65 -34.57 -9.56 -4.28
N ILE A 66 -34.94 -10.33 -5.30
CA ILE A 66 -34.68 -9.98 -6.71
C ILE A 66 -35.73 -8.98 -7.19
N ASP A 67 -35.53 -7.72 -6.85
CA ASP A 67 -36.05 -6.60 -7.63
C ASP A 67 -35.33 -6.62 -8.99
N LEU A 68 -36.05 -7.07 -10.03
CA LEU A 68 -35.57 -7.36 -11.39
C LEU A 68 -35.20 -6.10 -12.21
N LYS A 69 -34.65 -5.08 -11.56
CA LYS A 69 -34.02 -3.94 -12.23
C LYS A 69 -32.78 -4.41 -12.97
N ALA A 70 -32.67 -3.98 -14.23
CA ALA A 70 -31.57 -4.35 -15.11
C ALA A 70 -30.21 -4.13 -14.42
N PRO A 71 -29.24 -5.06 -14.58
CA PRO A 71 -27.92 -4.91 -13.99
C PRO A 71 -27.30 -3.58 -14.45
N PRO A 72 -26.66 -2.81 -13.55
CA PRO A 72 -26.13 -1.50 -13.89
C PRO A 72 -25.14 -1.62 -15.06
N PRO A 73 -25.14 -0.66 -16.00
CA PRO A 73 -24.32 -0.77 -17.20
C PRO A 73 -22.83 -0.92 -16.84
N PRO A 74 -22.08 -1.74 -17.58
CA PRO A 74 -20.65 -1.94 -17.32
C PRO A 74 -19.92 -0.59 -17.41
N VAL A 75 -19.24 -0.21 -16.33
CA VAL A 75 -18.42 1.00 -16.30
C VAL A 75 -17.19 0.77 -17.17
N LYS A 76 -16.84 1.77 -17.99
CA LYS A 76 -15.64 1.70 -18.83
C LYS A 76 -14.41 1.61 -17.93
N LYS A 77 -13.39 0.86 -18.37
CA LYS A 77 -12.16 0.74 -17.58
C LYS A 77 -11.45 2.09 -17.49
N GLU A 78 -11.52 2.86 -18.55
CA GLU A 78 -10.89 4.17 -18.71
C GLU A 78 -11.36 5.15 -17.61
N ASP A 79 -12.66 5.16 -17.30
CA ASP A 79 -13.24 5.97 -16.22
C ASP A 79 -12.74 5.53 -14.82
N LEU A 80 -12.59 4.21 -14.62
CA LEU A 80 -12.09 3.63 -13.36
C LEU A 80 -10.58 3.83 -13.17
N ASP A 81 -9.79 3.73 -14.24
CA ASP A 81 -8.35 4.04 -14.22
C ASP A 81 -8.15 5.54 -13.94
N SER A 82 -8.93 6.43 -14.58
CA SER A 82 -8.91 7.87 -14.30
C SER A 82 -9.19 8.18 -12.82
N SER A 83 -10.22 7.54 -12.25
CA SER A 83 -10.55 7.70 -10.83
C SER A 83 -9.42 7.22 -9.90
N LEU A 84 -8.70 6.15 -10.25
CA LEU A 84 -7.53 5.70 -9.49
C LEU A 84 -6.34 6.66 -9.60
N GLU A 85 -6.09 7.26 -10.77
CA GLU A 85 -5.03 8.27 -10.92
C GLU A 85 -5.34 9.55 -10.14
N GLU A 86 -6.61 9.98 -10.08
CA GLU A 86 -7.03 11.08 -9.19
C GLU A 86 -6.77 10.75 -7.71
N VAL A 87 -7.12 9.54 -7.27
CA VAL A 87 -6.87 9.08 -5.88
C VAL A 87 -5.37 9.04 -5.58
N LYS A 88 -4.55 8.45 -6.46
CA LYS A 88 -3.08 8.45 -6.34
C LYS A 88 -2.52 9.87 -6.23
N LYS A 89 -2.98 10.77 -7.10
CA LYS A 89 -2.52 12.17 -7.11
C LYS A 89 -2.82 12.86 -5.78
N LYS A 90 -4.05 12.71 -5.26
CA LYS A 90 -4.42 13.25 -3.93
C LYS A 90 -3.57 12.66 -2.80
N THR A 91 -3.45 11.34 -2.76
CA THR A 91 -2.63 10.59 -1.79
C THR A 91 -1.18 11.06 -1.79
N TYR A 92 -0.61 11.26 -2.99
CA TYR A 92 0.75 11.76 -3.17
C TYR A 92 0.89 13.22 -2.72
N THR A 93 -0.07 14.09 -3.04
CA THR A 93 -0.06 15.50 -2.60
C THR A 93 -0.10 15.61 -1.07
N ILE A 94 -0.98 14.88 -0.38
CA ILE A 94 -1.05 14.93 1.08
C ILE A 94 0.22 14.31 1.73
N TYR A 95 0.79 13.26 1.14
CA TYR A 95 2.08 12.71 1.58
C TYR A 95 3.23 13.71 1.41
N GLN A 96 3.29 14.44 0.29
CA GLN A 96 4.28 15.50 0.08
C GLN A 96 4.14 16.63 1.12
N GLN A 97 2.90 17.03 1.46
CA GLN A 97 2.65 18.00 2.53
C GLN A 97 3.10 17.49 3.91
N TYR A 98 2.87 16.21 4.21
CA TYR A 98 3.38 15.58 5.44
C TYR A 98 4.91 15.60 5.49
N SER A 99 5.59 15.14 4.44
CA SER A 99 7.06 15.15 4.36
C SER A 99 7.66 16.55 4.52
N GLN A 100 7.10 17.56 3.87
CA GLN A 100 7.54 18.96 4.01
C GLN A 100 7.29 19.54 5.41
N THR A 101 6.24 19.08 6.10
CA THR A 101 5.96 19.50 7.48
C THR A 101 6.93 18.82 8.45
N LEU A 102 7.29 17.55 8.21
CA LEU A 102 8.28 16.82 8.97
C LEU A 102 9.69 17.43 8.82
N GLU A 103 10.09 17.80 7.61
CA GLU A 103 11.38 18.49 7.34
C GLU A 103 11.48 19.82 8.11
N LYS A 104 10.43 20.66 8.07
CA LYS A 104 10.36 21.90 8.87
C LYS A 104 10.40 21.66 10.38
N PHE A 105 9.81 20.56 10.82
CA PHE A 105 9.83 20.16 12.22
C PHE A 105 11.24 19.75 12.66
N GLU A 106 11.95 18.95 11.86
CA GLU A 106 13.35 18.57 12.10
C GLU A 106 14.25 19.81 12.12
N GLU A 107 14.09 20.75 11.17
CA GLU A 107 14.83 22.02 11.12
C GLU A 107 14.57 22.90 12.36
N ALA A 108 13.30 23.07 12.76
CA ALA A 108 12.94 23.87 13.93
C ALA A 108 13.45 23.24 15.24
N SER A 109 13.38 21.91 15.34
CA SER A 109 13.87 21.13 16.49
C SER A 109 15.38 21.28 16.64
N LEU A 110 16.13 21.13 15.54
CA LEU A 110 17.59 21.27 15.55
C LEU A 110 18.02 22.68 15.98
N LYS A 111 17.39 23.73 15.42
CA LYS A 111 17.66 25.12 15.82
C LYS A 111 17.37 25.40 17.29
N LEU A 112 16.30 24.81 17.85
CA LEU A 112 15.99 24.95 19.28
C LEU A 112 17.08 24.30 20.14
N ILE A 113 17.51 23.08 19.79
CA ILE A 113 18.57 22.36 20.51
C ILE A 113 19.91 23.12 20.43
N GLU A 114 20.27 23.67 19.27
CA GLU A 114 21.47 24.51 19.12
C GLU A 114 21.40 25.76 20.01
N GLN A 115 20.26 26.45 20.01
CA GLN A 115 20.02 27.64 20.83
C GLN A 115 20.06 27.34 22.35
N GLU A 116 19.43 26.25 22.79
CA GLU A 116 19.50 25.79 24.18
C GLU A 116 20.95 25.51 24.59
N ASN A 117 21.71 24.78 23.77
CA ASN A 117 23.11 24.48 24.04
C ASN A 117 24.01 25.72 24.09
N GLU A 118 23.76 26.73 23.24
CA GLU A 118 24.48 28.01 23.29
C GLU A 118 24.19 28.76 24.61
N ILE A 119 22.92 28.91 24.97
CA ILE A 119 22.47 29.60 26.20
C ILE A 119 23.01 28.90 27.45
N LEU A 120 22.97 27.56 27.48
CA LEU A 120 23.51 26.74 28.56
C LEU A 120 25.02 26.94 28.75
N ARG A 121 25.80 26.85 27.67
CA ARG A 121 27.27 26.94 27.71
C ARG A 121 27.80 28.35 27.96
N THR A 122 27.02 29.38 27.62
CA THR A 122 27.43 30.78 27.75
C THR A 122 26.74 31.44 28.94
N THR A 123 25.56 32.00 28.73
CA THR A 123 24.87 32.88 29.68
C THR A 123 24.52 32.18 30.99
N VAL A 124 24.00 30.95 30.94
CA VAL A 124 23.62 30.18 32.14
C VAL A 124 24.86 29.75 32.94
N ALA A 125 25.91 29.25 32.27
CA ALA A 125 27.18 28.91 32.91
C ALA A 125 27.82 30.13 33.59
N ASP A 126 27.78 31.31 32.95
CA ASP A 126 28.23 32.56 33.55
C ASP A 126 27.39 32.95 34.77
N SER A 127 26.06 32.81 34.71
CA SER A 127 25.17 33.05 35.87
C SER A 127 25.53 32.14 37.04
N MET A 128 25.62 30.83 36.81
CA MET A 128 25.98 29.86 37.85
C MET A 128 27.36 30.15 38.44
N LYS A 129 28.34 30.55 37.62
CA LYS A 129 29.68 30.92 38.11
C LYS A 129 29.65 32.12 39.05
N LEU A 130 28.86 33.15 38.74
CA LEU A 130 28.71 34.34 39.59
C LEU A 130 27.96 34.03 40.90
N LEU A 131 26.89 33.24 40.82
CA LEU A 131 26.12 32.86 42.00
C LEU A 131 26.93 31.94 42.94
N ASN A 132 27.78 31.06 42.38
CA ASN A 132 28.76 30.28 43.16
C ASN A 132 29.81 31.18 43.86
N GLN A 133 30.25 32.29 43.25
CA GLN A 133 31.14 33.25 43.92
C GLN A 133 30.48 33.89 45.14
N LEU A 134 29.15 34.07 45.11
CA LEU A 134 28.34 34.54 46.24
C LEU A 134 27.93 33.43 47.24
N LYS A 135 28.47 32.20 47.08
CA LYS A 135 28.16 31.02 47.91
C LYS A 135 26.67 30.64 47.96
N VAL A 136 25.90 31.01 46.94
CA VAL A 136 24.48 30.65 46.82
C VAL A 136 24.34 29.13 46.72
N LYS A 137 23.48 28.54 47.57
CA LYS A 137 23.18 27.10 47.59
C LYS A 137 22.05 26.78 46.61
N ASP A 138 21.92 25.49 46.29
CA ASP A 138 20.81 24.93 45.52
C ASP A 138 20.62 25.57 44.12
N LEU A 139 21.73 25.86 43.45
CA LEU A 139 21.74 26.17 42.01
C LEU A 139 21.31 24.90 41.25
N GLY A 140 20.05 24.89 40.79
CA GLY A 140 19.39 23.70 40.26
C GLY A 140 20.16 22.97 39.15
N GLU A 141 20.07 21.64 39.14
CA GLU A 141 20.78 20.81 38.17
C GLU A 141 20.30 21.05 36.73
N ILE A 142 21.22 21.54 35.89
CA ILE A 142 21.09 21.45 34.43
C ILE A 142 21.36 19.99 34.05
N LYS A 143 20.35 19.32 33.51
CA LYS A 143 20.55 18.06 32.80
C LYS A 143 20.90 18.40 31.35
N GLU A 144 21.88 17.72 30.77
CA GLU A 144 22.22 17.89 29.35
C GLU A 144 20.96 17.67 28.49
N SER A 145 20.76 18.51 27.47
CA SER A 145 19.47 18.79 26.82
C SER A 145 18.60 17.55 26.58
N ILE A 146 17.51 17.40 27.36
CA ILE A 146 16.62 16.21 27.32
C ILE A 146 15.43 16.39 26.36
N GLN A 147 15.56 17.23 25.33
CA GLN A 147 14.60 17.25 24.24
C GLN A 147 14.82 16.02 23.34
N GLU A 148 14.44 14.82 23.82
CA GLU A 148 14.26 13.64 22.96
C GLU A 148 13.04 13.85 22.06
N ILE A 149 13.27 14.60 20.98
CA ILE A 149 12.28 14.83 19.92
C ILE A 149 12.29 13.60 19.00
N LYS A 150 11.74 12.49 19.50
CA LYS A 150 11.58 11.24 18.74
C LYS A 150 10.19 11.16 18.12
N LEU A 151 10.12 11.31 16.79
CA LEU A 151 8.96 10.87 16.02
C LEU A 151 9.14 9.42 15.55
N ASP A 152 8.67 8.48 16.38
CA ASP A 152 8.30 7.15 15.89
C ASP A 152 7.03 7.27 15.04
N ASN A 153 7.18 7.57 13.74
CA ASN A 153 6.23 7.23 12.66
C ASN A 153 6.69 7.75 11.27
N LYS A 154 7.45 6.93 10.54
CA LYS A 154 7.51 7.06 9.07
C LYS A 154 6.28 6.35 8.49
N GLU A 155 5.30 7.12 8.03
CA GLU A 155 4.17 6.57 7.25
C GLU A 155 4.66 6.25 5.83
N GLU A 156 4.29 5.10 5.30
CA GLU A 156 4.64 4.68 3.94
C GLU A 156 3.60 5.13 2.91
N LEU A 157 4.03 5.35 1.66
CA LEU A 157 3.14 5.73 0.57
C LEU A 157 2.19 4.57 0.21
N LEU A 158 0.89 4.83 0.23
CA LEU A 158 -0.14 3.82 -0.05
C LEU A 158 -0.06 3.28 -1.50
N GLU A 159 0.32 2.00 -1.66
CA GLU A 159 0.45 1.35 -2.96
C GLU A 159 -0.91 1.04 -3.63
N ILE A 160 -1.15 1.62 -4.81
CA ILE A 160 -2.38 1.40 -5.58
C ILE A 160 -2.10 0.51 -6.81
N LYS A 161 -2.50 -0.77 -6.72
CA LYS A 161 -2.39 -1.75 -7.82
C LYS A 161 -3.27 -1.37 -9.01
N ARG A 162 -2.83 -1.73 -10.23
CA ARG A 162 -3.53 -1.47 -11.51
C ARG A 162 -4.71 -2.43 -11.72
N LEU A 163 -5.77 -1.96 -12.39
CA LEU A 163 -6.96 -2.78 -12.68
C LEU A 163 -6.70 -3.84 -13.77
N SER A 164 -7.20 -5.07 -13.57
CA SER A 164 -7.21 -6.10 -14.61
C SER A 164 -8.23 -5.78 -15.71
N LYS A 165 -7.92 -6.12 -16.97
CA LYS A 165 -8.84 -5.91 -18.11
C LYS A 165 -9.91 -6.99 -18.25
N GLY A 166 -9.76 -8.16 -17.62
CA GLY A 166 -10.69 -9.30 -17.71
C GLY A 166 -10.79 -10.01 -19.06
N ARG A 167 -10.54 -9.30 -20.18
CA ARG A 167 -10.70 -9.80 -21.56
C ARG A 167 -9.97 -11.12 -21.85
N PHE A 168 -8.76 -11.31 -21.30
CA PHE A 168 -7.97 -12.53 -21.51
C PHE A 168 -8.56 -13.74 -20.77
N LYS A 169 -8.85 -13.62 -19.46
CA LYS A 169 -9.56 -14.66 -18.71
C LYS A 169 -10.91 -15.00 -19.35
N GLY A 170 -11.70 -14.00 -19.72
CA GLY A 170 -12.99 -14.22 -20.38
C GLY A 170 -12.89 -14.90 -21.74
N PHE A 171 -11.80 -14.66 -22.50
CA PHE A 171 -11.53 -15.35 -23.76
C PHE A 171 -11.20 -16.84 -23.55
N ILE A 172 -10.36 -17.16 -22.56
CA ILE A 172 -10.05 -18.55 -22.19
C ILE A 172 -11.33 -19.27 -21.74
N TYR A 173 -12.07 -18.70 -20.79
CA TYR A 173 -13.31 -19.30 -20.29
C TYR A 173 -14.39 -19.45 -21.36
N GLY A 174 -14.55 -18.47 -22.26
CA GLY A 174 -15.45 -18.56 -23.41
C GLY A 174 -15.05 -19.66 -24.40
N THR A 175 -13.75 -19.80 -24.69
CA THR A 175 -13.23 -20.81 -25.63
C THR A 175 -13.38 -22.23 -25.08
N LEU A 176 -13.01 -22.44 -23.81
CA LEU A 176 -13.20 -23.73 -23.13
C LEU A 176 -14.69 -24.11 -23.05
N SER A 177 -15.56 -23.14 -22.76
CA SER A 177 -17.01 -23.37 -22.73
C SER A 177 -17.58 -23.73 -24.10
N ALA A 178 -17.13 -23.05 -25.16
CA ALA A 178 -17.53 -23.39 -26.54
C ALA A 178 -17.08 -24.80 -26.93
N ALA A 179 -15.83 -25.18 -26.62
CA ALA A 179 -15.31 -26.53 -26.88
C ALA A 179 -16.10 -27.60 -26.11
N ALA A 180 -16.41 -27.36 -24.83
CA ALA A 180 -17.22 -28.26 -24.01
C ALA A 180 -18.65 -28.43 -24.55
N VAL A 181 -19.29 -27.34 -25.01
CA VAL A 181 -20.62 -27.39 -25.64
C VAL A 181 -20.59 -28.15 -26.96
N ALA A 182 -19.58 -27.92 -27.80
CA ALA A 182 -19.41 -28.67 -29.05
C ALA A 182 -19.27 -30.17 -28.78
N ALA A 183 -18.39 -30.56 -27.85
CA ALA A 183 -18.22 -31.95 -27.45
C ALA A 183 -19.51 -32.58 -26.88
N ALA A 184 -20.26 -31.83 -26.06
CA ALA A 184 -21.53 -32.27 -25.52
C ALA A 184 -22.60 -32.47 -26.62
N LEU A 185 -22.63 -31.59 -27.64
CA LEU A 185 -23.50 -31.76 -28.81
C LEU A 185 -23.12 -33.00 -29.62
N PHE A 186 -21.84 -33.20 -29.97
CA PHE A 186 -21.44 -34.43 -30.68
C PHE A 186 -21.77 -35.70 -29.88
N ALA A 187 -21.52 -35.73 -28.57
CA ALA A 187 -21.88 -36.86 -27.71
C ALA A 187 -23.40 -37.10 -27.63
N TYR A 188 -24.21 -36.03 -27.60
CA TYR A 188 -25.67 -36.12 -27.62
C TYR A 188 -26.21 -36.64 -28.96
N GLY A 189 -25.69 -36.12 -30.08
CA GLY A 189 -26.05 -36.59 -31.42
C GLY A 189 -25.63 -38.04 -31.67
N ALA A 190 -24.45 -38.47 -31.19
CA ALA A 190 -24.05 -39.88 -31.21
C ALA A 190 -25.03 -40.77 -30.45
N LYS A 191 -25.48 -40.34 -29.26
CA LYS A 191 -26.50 -41.04 -28.48
C LYS A 191 -27.84 -41.11 -29.22
N MET A 192 -28.25 -40.06 -29.92
CA MET A 192 -29.47 -40.07 -30.76
C MET A 192 -29.40 -41.05 -31.93
N LEU A 193 -28.21 -41.30 -32.47
CA LEU A 193 -27.96 -42.26 -33.54
C LEU A 193 -27.65 -43.69 -33.02
N GLY A 194 -27.68 -43.92 -31.71
CA GLY A 194 -27.37 -45.23 -31.11
C GLY A 194 -25.89 -45.64 -31.22
N LEU A 195 -24.99 -44.70 -31.54
CA LEU A 195 -23.56 -44.97 -31.67
C LEU A 195 -22.92 -45.19 -30.31
N LYS A 196 -22.00 -46.16 -30.22
CA LYS A 196 -21.19 -46.38 -29.02
C LYS A 196 -20.20 -45.22 -28.82
N LEU A 197 -20.16 -44.66 -27.61
CA LEU A 197 -19.27 -43.57 -27.20
C LEU A 197 -17.82 -44.05 -26.93
N GLU A 198 -17.30 -44.94 -27.76
CA GLU A 198 -15.89 -45.37 -27.74
C GLU A 198 -15.06 -44.34 -28.53
N PRO A 199 -14.03 -43.70 -27.95
CA PRO A 199 -13.34 -42.57 -28.59
C PRO A 199 -12.79 -42.85 -29.99
N ALA A 200 -12.22 -44.05 -30.21
CA ALA A 200 -11.67 -44.47 -31.50
C ALA A 200 -12.73 -44.66 -32.60
N THR A 201 -13.96 -45.01 -32.22
CA THR A 201 -15.06 -45.30 -33.15
C THR A 201 -15.90 -44.04 -33.41
N PHE A 202 -16.09 -43.22 -32.38
CA PHE A 202 -16.82 -41.96 -32.43
C PHE A 202 -16.11 -40.87 -33.26
N MET A 203 -14.77 -40.81 -33.24
CA MET A 203 -13.97 -39.82 -33.98
C MET A 203 -13.84 -40.10 -35.48
N GLN A 204 -14.43 -41.18 -36.00
CA GLN A 204 -14.40 -41.49 -37.43
C GLN A 204 -15.23 -40.47 -38.21
N LYS A 205 -14.65 -39.91 -39.29
CA LYS A 205 -15.28 -38.86 -40.10
C LYS A 205 -16.73 -39.17 -40.50
N ASN A 206 -17.01 -40.38 -40.97
CA ASN A 206 -18.35 -40.79 -41.38
C ASN A 206 -19.37 -40.71 -40.23
N ASN A 207 -18.96 -41.00 -38.99
CA ASN A 207 -19.83 -40.92 -37.82
C ASN A 207 -20.06 -39.46 -37.41
N LEU A 208 -19.04 -38.61 -37.46
CA LEU A 208 -19.17 -37.17 -37.23
C LEU A 208 -20.08 -36.50 -38.29
N ASP A 209 -19.94 -36.89 -39.57
CA ASP A 209 -20.76 -36.39 -40.67
C ASP A 209 -22.24 -36.77 -40.49
N LEU A 210 -22.52 -38.01 -40.05
CA LEU A 210 -23.88 -38.47 -39.70
C LEU A 210 -24.46 -37.71 -38.50
N ILE A 211 -23.66 -37.49 -37.44
CA ILE A 211 -24.07 -36.72 -36.26
C ILE A 211 -24.42 -35.29 -36.65
N ALA A 212 -23.58 -34.64 -37.46
CA ALA A 212 -23.81 -33.28 -37.93
C ALA A 212 -25.08 -33.20 -38.79
N ALA A 213 -25.26 -34.10 -39.76
CA ALA A 213 -26.46 -34.15 -40.61
C ALA A 213 -27.74 -34.37 -39.78
N LYS A 214 -27.68 -35.14 -38.68
CA LYS A 214 -28.86 -35.39 -37.83
C LYS A 214 -29.42 -34.12 -37.18
N TYR A 215 -28.57 -33.13 -36.88
CA TYR A 215 -29.03 -31.85 -36.34
C TYR A 215 -29.79 -31.00 -37.38
N ILE A 216 -29.46 -31.12 -38.66
CA ILE A 216 -30.16 -30.45 -39.76
C ILE A 216 -31.52 -31.11 -40.03
N GLU A 217 -31.55 -32.45 -40.01
CA GLU A 217 -32.79 -33.23 -40.07
C GLU A 217 -33.75 -32.88 -38.91
N LEU A 218 -33.25 -32.80 -37.68
CA LEU A 218 -34.05 -32.44 -36.49
C LEU A 218 -34.68 -31.04 -36.55
N LEU A 219 -34.06 -30.10 -37.29
CA LEU A 219 -34.60 -28.77 -37.52
C LEU A 219 -35.45 -28.66 -38.80
N ASN A 220 -35.67 -29.77 -39.51
CA ASN A 220 -36.34 -29.82 -40.82
C ASN A 220 -35.72 -28.87 -41.86
N LEU A 221 -34.41 -28.62 -41.76
CA LEU A 221 -33.67 -27.77 -42.69
C LEU A 221 -33.16 -28.59 -43.88
N LYS A 222 -33.05 -27.95 -45.05
CA LYS A 222 -32.38 -28.57 -46.22
C LYS A 222 -30.88 -28.36 -46.11
N GLY A 223 -30.11 -29.45 -46.00
CA GLY A 223 -28.65 -29.45 -45.91
C GLY A 223 -28.12 -30.86 -45.63
N GLY A 224 -26.81 -30.98 -45.50
CA GLY A 224 -26.11 -32.21 -45.10
C GLY A 224 -25.21 -31.99 -43.89
N ALA A 225 -24.10 -32.74 -43.85
CA ALA A 225 -23.15 -32.70 -42.74
C ALA A 225 -22.51 -31.31 -42.55
N LEU A 226 -22.19 -30.61 -43.63
CA LEU A 226 -21.50 -29.30 -43.60
C LEU A 226 -22.32 -28.24 -42.86
N GLU A 227 -23.61 -28.14 -43.18
CA GLU A 227 -24.57 -27.27 -42.51
C GLU A 227 -24.73 -27.65 -41.04
N GLY A 228 -24.69 -28.94 -40.72
CA GLY A 228 -24.70 -29.46 -39.35
C GLY A 228 -23.49 -29.03 -38.53
N TYR A 229 -22.28 -29.11 -39.09
CA TYR A 229 -21.07 -28.58 -38.46
C TYR A 229 -21.15 -27.07 -38.25
N ALA A 230 -21.67 -26.34 -39.24
CA ALA A 230 -21.87 -24.90 -39.12
C ALA A 230 -22.86 -24.55 -37.99
N LEU A 231 -23.96 -25.29 -37.85
CA LEU A 231 -24.94 -25.12 -36.78
C LEU A 231 -24.34 -25.41 -35.39
N ILE A 232 -23.63 -26.54 -35.21
CA ILE A 232 -22.95 -26.89 -33.97
C ILE A 232 -21.91 -25.81 -33.61
N GLY A 233 -21.14 -25.35 -34.61
CA GLY A 233 -20.17 -24.27 -34.45
C GLY A 233 -20.81 -22.95 -34.00
N VAL A 234 -21.88 -22.52 -34.66
CA VAL A 234 -22.61 -21.29 -34.30
C VAL A 234 -23.21 -21.37 -32.90
N VAL A 235 -23.87 -22.47 -32.54
CA VAL A 235 -24.44 -22.64 -31.18
C VAL A 235 -23.35 -22.61 -30.12
N SER A 236 -22.26 -23.35 -30.33
CA SER A 236 -21.13 -23.41 -29.40
C SER A 236 -20.44 -22.04 -29.26
N PHE A 237 -20.28 -21.31 -30.37
CA PHE A 237 -19.72 -19.96 -30.40
C PHE A 237 -20.62 -18.95 -29.67
N ILE A 238 -21.95 -19.02 -29.83
CA ILE A 238 -22.89 -18.17 -29.09
C ILE A 238 -22.76 -18.41 -27.58
N VAL A 239 -22.67 -19.65 -27.11
CA VAL A 239 -22.46 -19.93 -25.68
C VAL A 239 -21.11 -19.40 -25.19
N GLY A 240 -20.04 -19.58 -25.97
CA GLY A 240 -18.72 -19.01 -25.67
C GLY A 240 -18.74 -17.49 -25.57
N LEU A 241 -19.47 -16.80 -26.47
CA LEU A 241 -19.68 -15.35 -26.41
C LEU A 241 -20.46 -14.92 -25.17
N ILE A 242 -21.49 -15.67 -24.75
CA ILE A 242 -22.24 -15.38 -23.53
C ILE A 242 -21.32 -15.50 -22.30
N VAL A 243 -20.54 -16.57 -22.19
CA VAL A 243 -19.56 -16.75 -21.09
C VAL A 243 -18.49 -15.65 -21.10
N TYR A 244 -17.97 -15.26 -22.27
CA TYR A 244 -17.06 -14.13 -22.41
C TYR A 244 -17.68 -12.81 -21.90
N LYS A 245 -18.95 -12.53 -22.23
CA LYS A 245 -19.65 -11.32 -21.78
C LYS A 245 -19.91 -11.34 -20.28
N ILE A 246 -20.30 -12.48 -19.70
CA ILE A 246 -20.54 -12.61 -18.26
C ILE A 246 -19.24 -12.42 -17.47
N THR A 247 -18.17 -13.14 -17.84
CA THR A 247 -16.86 -13.04 -17.16
C THR A 247 -16.26 -11.64 -17.24
N THR A 248 -16.33 -10.98 -18.40
CA THR A 248 -15.87 -9.58 -18.53
C THR A 248 -16.74 -8.58 -17.77
N PHE A 249 -18.05 -8.82 -17.64
CA PHE A 249 -18.95 -8.03 -16.80
C PHE A 249 -18.65 -8.21 -15.30
N LEU A 250 -18.47 -9.44 -14.83
CA LEU A 250 -18.09 -9.73 -13.44
C LEU A 250 -16.74 -9.07 -13.08
N GLN A 251 -15.75 -9.09 -13.97
CA GLN A 251 -14.50 -8.36 -13.75
C GLN A 251 -14.71 -6.83 -13.66
N SER A 252 -15.61 -6.24 -14.45
CA SER A 252 -15.95 -4.81 -14.34
C SER A 252 -16.55 -4.49 -12.95
N LEU A 253 -17.42 -5.35 -12.42
CA LEU A 253 -17.95 -5.22 -11.06
C LEU A 253 -16.87 -5.39 -9.98
N LYS A 254 -15.99 -6.40 -10.08
CA LYS A 254 -14.84 -6.59 -9.17
C LYS A 254 -13.93 -5.37 -9.18
N ASN A 255 -13.60 -4.84 -10.37
CA ASN A 255 -12.81 -3.62 -10.53
C ASN A 255 -13.48 -2.40 -9.88
N LYS A 256 -14.79 -2.18 -10.12
CA LYS A 256 -15.53 -1.05 -9.52
C LYS A 256 -15.50 -1.09 -7.99
N ARG A 257 -15.69 -2.27 -7.39
CA ARG A 257 -15.56 -2.45 -5.93
C ARG A 257 -14.15 -2.20 -5.42
N TYR A 258 -13.13 -2.62 -6.16
CA TYR A 258 -11.74 -2.33 -5.80
C TYR A 258 -11.47 -0.82 -5.83
N VAL A 259 -11.88 -0.08 -6.87
CA VAL A 259 -11.74 1.39 -6.91
C VAL A 259 -12.46 2.05 -5.73
N GLN A 260 -13.67 1.60 -5.39
CA GLN A 260 -14.40 2.11 -4.23
C GLN A 260 -13.63 1.85 -2.92
N LYS A 261 -13.16 0.63 -2.68
CA LYS A 261 -12.34 0.29 -1.49
C LYS A 261 -11.05 1.10 -1.41
N VAL A 262 -10.37 1.31 -2.54
CA VAL A 262 -9.15 2.14 -2.62
C VAL A 262 -9.47 3.60 -2.31
N LYS A 263 -10.59 4.13 -2.82
CA LYS A 263 -11.04 5.49 -2.51
C LYS A 263 -11.37 5.66 -1.02
N GLU A 264 -12.18 4.78 -0.44
CA GLU A 264 -12.51 4.80 0.99
C GLU A 264 -11.27 4.64 1.89
N GLY A 265 -10.30 3.80 1.48
CA GLY A 265 -9.01 3.66 2.16
C GLY A 265 -8.14 4.92 2.04
N SER A 266 -8.10 5.54 0.87
CA SER A 266 -7.37 6.79 0.63
C SER A 266 -7.98 7.98 1.39
N GLU A 267 -9.29 8.06 1.53
CA GLU A 267 -9.96 9.13 2.30
C GLU A 267 -9.58 9.03 3.79
N LYS A 268 -9.55 7.81 4.35
CA LYS A 268 -9.07 7.56 5.72
C LYS A 268 -7.58 7.88 5.88
N TYR A 269 -6.75 7.52 4.90
CA TYR A 269 -5.32 7.84 4.90
C TYR A 269 -5.07 9.36 4.80
N GLU A 270 -5.81 10.06 3.94
CA GLU A 270 -5.76 11.52 3.82
C GLU A 270 -6.17 12.21 5.12
N GLN A 271 -7.23 11.74 5.78
CA GLN A 271 -7.63 12.25 7.10
C GLN A 271 -6.53 12.03 8.16
N LYS A 272 -6.01 10.81 8.27
CA LYS A 272 -4.93 10.46 9.22
C LYS A 272 -3.68 11.34 9.02
N LEU A 273 -3.29 11.59 7.77
CA LEU A 273 -2.16 12.48 7.48
C LEU A 273 -2.47 13.95 7.78
N LYS A 274 -3.69 14.43 7.51
CA LYS A 274 -4.08 15.81 7.88
C LYS A 274 -4.02 16.03 9.39
N GLU A 275 -4.53 15.08 10.17
CA GLU A 275 -4.45 15.12 11.64
C GLU A 275 -2.99 15.16 12.12
N LYS A 276 -2.10 14.36 11.52
CA LYS A 276 -0.66 14.39 11.81
C LYS A 276 0.03 15.70 11.40
N ILE A 277 -0.30 16.26 10.23
CA ILE A 277 0.21 17.57 9.78
C ILE A 277 -0.20 18.67 10.76
N GLU A 278 -1.46 18.68 11.20
CA GLU A 278 -1.97 19.67 12.16
C GLU A 278 -1.29 19.53 13.53
N GLN A 279 -1.05 18.30 14.00
CA GLN A 279 -0.29 18.04 15.22
C GLN A 279 1.16 18.54 15.11
N LEU A 280 1.88 18.16 14.04
CA LEU A 280 3.24 18.64 13.79
C LEU A 280 3.30 20.17 13.72
N GLN A 281 2.38 20.83 13.02
CA GLN A 281 2.35 22.29 12.94
C GLN A 281 2.16 22.95 14.31
N LYS A 282 1.30 22.39 15.18
CA LYS A 282 1.15 22.89 16.56
C LYS A 282 2.44 22.77 17.37
N VAL A 283 3.22 21.71 17.15
CA VAL A 283 4.53 21.55 17.82
C VAL A 283 5.56 22.52 17.24
N ILE A 284 5.64 22.68 15.91
CA ILE A 284 6.50 23.72 15.26
C ILE A 284 6.18 25.12 15.82
N ASP A 285 4.89 25.47 15.90
CA ASP A 285 4.44 26.76 16.42
C ASP A 285 4.78 26.94 17.91
N HIS A 286 4.87 25.86 18.68
CA HIS A 286 5.32 25.89 20.08
C HIS A 286 6.84 26.02 20.18
N ILE A 287 7.61 25.23 19.42
CA ILE A 287 9.07 25.32 19.29
C ILE A 287 9.51 26.76 18.98
N ASN A 288 8.86 27.40 18.00
CA ASN A 288 9.14 28.79 17.62
C ASN A 288 8.86 29.79 18.76
N LYS A 289 7.85 29.54 19.61
CA LYS A 289 7.57 30.39 20.78
C LYS A 289 8.55 30.14 21.92
N VAL A 290 8.97 28.89 22.15
CA VAL A 290 10.02 28.54 23.12
C VAL A 290 11.32 29.23 22.71
N SER A 291 11.77 29.07 21.45
CA SER A 291 12.95 29.75 20.89
C SER A 291 12.91 31.28 21.11
N LEU A 292 11.78 31.93 20.82
CA LEU A 292 11.62 33.37 21.06
C LEU A 292 11.73 33.74 22.55
N VAL A 293 11.18 32.94 23.45
CA VAL A 293 11.27 33.18 24.90
C VAL A 293 12.70 32.94 25.39
N LEU A 294 13.37 31.87 24.97
CA LEU A 294 14.78 31.61 25.25
C LEU A 294 15.68 32.77 24.82
N SER A 295 15.44 33.39 23.66
CA SER A 295 16.16 34.60 23.22
C SER A 295 16.00 35.77 24.18
N LYS A 296 14.80 35.99 24.74
CA LYS A 296 14.57 37.03 25.76
C LYS A 296 15.30 36.71 27.06
N TYR A 297 15.23 35.46 27.52
CA TYR A 297 15.94 35.00 28.72
C TYR A 297 17.45 35.17 28.58
N ASN A 298 18.01 34.87 27.40
CA ASN A 298 19.43 35.06 27.12
C ASN A 298 19.87 36.51 27.34
N ILE A 299 19.15 37.47 26.75
CA ILE A 299 19.46 38.91 26.87
C ILE A 299 19.31 39.39 28.32
N ILE A 300 18.22 39.03 29.00
CA ILE A 300 17.94 39.47 30.37
C ILE A 300 18.94 38.86 31.38
N LEU A 301 19.32 37.59 31.23
CA LEU A 301 20.36 36.99 32.07
C LEU A 301 21.74 37.57 31.80
N GLN A 302 22.08 37.95 30.56
CA GLN A 302 23.32 38.69 30.28
C GLN A 302 23.36 40.05 31.00
N GLU A 303 22.24 40.78 31.04
CA GLU A 303 22.13 42.02 31.82
C GLU A 303 22.28 41.77 33.32
N GLN A 304 21.59 40.75 33.86
CA GLN A 304 21.69 40.38 35.28
C GLN A 304 23.10 39.93 35.68
N ASN A 305 23.76 39.13 34.84
CA ASN A 305 25.16 38.75 35.02
C ASN A 305 26.08 39.98 35.06
N ALA A 306 25.80 41.00 34.26
CA ALA A 306 26.56 42.26 34.30
C ALA A 306 26.30 43.06 35.59
N LYS A 307 25.09 43.03 36.15
CA LYS A 307 24.76 43.64 37.46
C LYS A 307 25.48 42.92 38.60
N ILE A 308 25.37 41.59 38.68
CA ILE A 308 26.03 40.79 39.72
C ILE A 308 27.57 40.97 39.65
N LYS A 309 28.17 40.96 38.44
CA LYS A 309 29.61 41.27 38.26
C LYS A 309 30.01 42.64 38.86
N ARG A 310 29.15 43.66 38.76
CA ARG A 310 29.38 44.99 39.36
C ARG A 310 29.24 44.97 40.88
N MET A 311 28.21 44.31 41.41
CA MET A 311 28.01 44.16 42.87
C MET A 311 29.21 43.47 43.52
N ILE A 312 29.65 42.32 42.99
CA ILE A 312 30.84 41.59 43.46
C ILE A 312 32.08 42.49 43.44
N PHE A 313 32.28 43.28 42.38
CA PHE A 313 33.45 44.16 42.26
C PHE A 313 33.45 45.35 43.23
N ILE A 314 32.28 45.97 43.45
CA ILE A 314 32.13 47.19 44.27
C ILE A 314 32.05 46.84 45.76
N GLU A 315 31.16 45.92 46.12
CA GLU A 315 30.86 45.58 47.52
C GLU A 315 31.86 44.57 48.10
N LYS A 316 32.48 43.74 47.25
CA LYS A 316 33.41 42.65 47.63
C LYS A 316 32.88 41.74 48.75
N PRO A 317 31.65 41.21 48.60
CA PRO A 317 31.07 40.31 49.59
C PRO A 317 31.83 38.99 49.66
N ASP A 318 31.88 38.38 50.85
CA ASP A 318 32.31 36.99 51.01
C ASP A 318 31.15 36.01 50.74
N SER A 319 29.90 36.46 50.83
CA SER A 319 28.67 35.67 50.68
C SER A 319 27.46 36.54 50.32
N ILE A 320 26.35 35.93 49.87
CA ILE A 320 25.10 36.67 49.59
C ILE A 320 24.60 37.44 50.82
N GLU A 321 24.84 36.94 52.03
CA GLU A 321 24.47 37.59 53.29
C GLU A 321 25.16 38.95 53.50
N ASP A 322 26.38 39.13 52.96
CA ASP A 322 27.20 40.34 53.10
C ASP A 322 26.82 41.45 52.10
N LEU A 323 26.00 41.14 51.09
CA LEU A 323 25.52 42.13 50.11
C LEU A 323 24.58 43.16 50.76
N HIS A 324 24.56 44.37 50.18
CA HIS A 324 23.52 45.35 50.46
C HIS A 324 22.13 44.80 50.08
N GLU A 325 21.09 45.14 50.83
CA GLU A 325 19.72 44.60 50.65
C GLU A 325 19.19 44.78 49.22
N ALA A 326 19.46 45.92 48.57
CA ALA A 326 19.08 46.12 47.17
C ALA A 326 19.82 45.19 46.19
N SER A 327 21.05 44.80 46.51
CA SER A 327 21.85 43.87 45.70
C SER A 327 21.39 42.41 45.92
N LYS A 328 20.96 42.05 47.13
CA LYS A 328 20.30 40.76 47.41
C LYS A 328 19.04 40.57 46.56
N VAL A 329 18.19 41.58 46.46
CA VAL A 329 16.95 41.52 45.65
C VAL A 329 17.22 41.23 44.16
N GLU A 330 18.26 41.82 43.56
CA GLU A 330 18.61 41.51 42.16
C GLU A 330 19.25 40.10 42.01
N VAL A 331 19.94 39.58 43.04
CA VAL A 331 20.41 38.19 43.05
C VAL A 331 19.23 37.21 43.15
N GLU A 332 18.27 37.44 44.04
CA GLU A 332 17.03 36.65 44.15
C GLU A 332 16.21 36.66 42.85
N LYS A 333 16.07 37.83 42.24
CA LYS A 333 15.45 38.00 40.91
C LYS A 333 16.19 37.21 39.83
N THR A 334 17.52 37.16 39.88
CA THR A 334 18.33 36.36 38.95
C THR A 334 18.13 34.86 39.16
N LEU A 335 18.00 34.40 40.41
CA LEU A 335 17.70 32.99 40.73
C LEU A 335 16.31 32.59 40.19
N LEU A 336 15.30 33.44 40.36
CA LEU A 336 13.94 33.19 39.85
C LEU A 336 13.90 33.13 38.31
N ILE A 337 14.68 33.96 37.62
CA ILE A 337 14.84 33.89 36.16
C ILE A 337 15.57 32.60 35.75
N LEU A 338 16.61 32.22 36.50
CA LEU A 338 17.42 31.03 36.19
C LEU A 338 16.64 29.73 36.37
N ASP A 339 15.89 29.58 37.48
CA ASP A 339 15.08 28.40 37.77
C ASP A 339 14.00 28.18 36.71
N GLU A 340 13.24 29.23 36.37
CA GLU A 340 12.16 29.11 35.38
C GLU A 340 12.69 28.87 33.94
N LEU A 341 13.90 29.35 33.63
CA LEU A 341 14.61 29.00 32.39
C LEU A 341 15.04 27.52 32.37
N ILE A 342 15.66 27.03 33.46
CA ILE A 342 16.11 25.63 33.59
C ILE A 342 14.90 24.70 33.49
N LYS A 343 13.80 25.03 34.15
CA LYS A 343 12.52 24.32 34.08
C LYS A 343 11.94 24.29 32.65
N LEU A 344 12.00 25.41 31.92
CA LEU A 344 11.56 25.46 30.52
C LEU A 344 12.38 24.52 29.62
N MET A 345 13.72 24.56 29.71
CA MET A 345 14.61 23.69 28.90
C MET A 345 14.53 22.22 29.30
N ASN A 346 14.31 21.92 30.59
CA ASN A 346 14.16 20.57 31.10
C ASN A 346 12.78 19.94 30.79
N THR A 347 11.80 20.71 30.29
CA THR A 347 10.44 20.20 30.03
C THR A 347 10.28 19.77 28.56
N PRO A 348 10.15 18.47 28.25
CA PRO A 348 10.11 17.99 26.87
C PRO A 348 8.94 18.58 26.09
N VAL A 349 9.22 19.09 24.88
CA VAL A 349 8.22 19.68 23.98
C VAL A 349 7.19 18.68 23.49
N THR A 350 7.60 17.44 23.19
CA THR A 350 6.71 16.37 22.72
C THR A 350 6.51 15.27 23.76
N LYS A 351 5.31 14.68 23.77
CA LYS A 351 5.03 13.38 24.40
C LYS A 351 5.62 12.25 23.54
N LYS A 352 5.63 11.02 24.06
CA LYS A 352 6.20 9.83 23.39
C LYS A 352 5.52 9.44 22.07
N ASP A 353 4.31 9.95 21.80
CA ASP A 353 3.56 9.74 20.56
C ASP A 353 3.80 10.84 19.50
N GLY A 354 4.69 11.79 19.79
CA GLY A 354 4.97 12.97 18.95
C GLY A 354 3.97 14.12 19.12
N SER A 355 2.96 13.99 19.98
CA SER A 355 2.01 15.08 20.26
C SER A 355 2.60 16.14 21.20
N LEU A 356 2.03 17.35 21.19
CA LEU A 356 2.49 18.47 22.03
C LEU A 356 2.32 18.15 23.53
N ASN A 357 3.36 18.37 24.33
CA ASN A 357 3.29 18.23 25.77
C ASN A 357 2.64 19.45 26.44
N GLU A 358 1.55 19.21 27.18
CA GLU A 358 0.83 20.24 27.94
C GLU A 358 1.67 20.85 29.06
N GLU A 359 2.60 20.09 29.64
CA GLU A 359 3.55 20.59 30.63
C GLU A 359 4.50 21.62 30.00
N SER A 360 4.94 21.41 28.76
CA SER A 360 5.77 22.37 28.02
C SER A 360 4.99 23.65 27.69
N VAL A 361 3.69 23.55 27.40
CA VAL A 361 2.80 24.72 27.23
C VAL A 361 2.64 25.48 28.55
N ALA A 362 2.49 24.79 29.67
CA ALA A 362 2.41 25.40 31.00
C ALA A 362 3.73 26.07 31.40
N SER A 363 4.87 25.41 31.18
CA SER A 363 6.21 25.96 31.47
C SER A 363 6.51 27.17 30.59
N LEU A 364 6.18 27.14 29.29
CA LEU A 364 6.34 28.30 28.40
C LEU A 364 5.49 29.49 28.87
N LYS A 365 4.25 29.25 29.32
CA LYS A 365 3.37 30.30 29.85
C LYS A 365 3.96 30.91 31.13
N SER A 366 4.44 30.07 32.05
CA SER A 366 5.06 30.46 33.31
C SER A 366 6.34 31.28 33.06
N ALA A 367 7.25 30.78 32.24
CA ALA A 367 8.46 31.48 31.81
C ALA A 367 8.16 32.83 31.12
N ASN A 368 7.12 32.91 30.29
CA ASN A 368 6.71 34.15 29.65
C ASN A 368 6.07 35.14 30.64
N ILE A 369 5.46 34.70 31.75
CA ILE A 369 5.00 35.61 32.82
C ILE A 369 6.20 36.25 33.50
N VAL A 370 7.13 35.42 34.00
CA VAL A 370 8.35 35.85 34.69
C VAL A 370 9.16 36.85 33.87
N ILE A 371 9.46 36.54 32.59
CA ILE A 371 10.29 37.43 31.76
C ILE A 371 9.61 38.77 31.47
N ASN A 372 8.28 38.79 31.31
CA ASN A 372 7.55 40.04 31.06
C ASN A 372 7.37 40.88 32.33
N GLU A 373 7.33 40.27 33.51
CA GLU A 373 7.39 40.98 34.79
C GLU A 373 8.76 41.63 35.01
N VAL A 374 9.84 40.88 34.77
CA VAL A 374 11.21 41.40 34.82
C VAL A 374 11.40 42.57 33.85
N ILE A 375 10.92 42.45 32.61
CA ILE A 375 10.96 43.54 31.61
C ILE A 375 10.18 44.76 32.08
N LYS A 376 8.96 44.60 32.62
CA LYS A 376 8.18 45.74 33.16
C LYS A 376 8.95 46.47 34.26
N ASN A 377 9.57 45.73 35.17
CA ASN A 377 10.36 46.26 36.30
C ASN A 377 11.74 46.82 35.88
N LEU A 378 12.07 46.87 34.58
CA LEU A 378 13.25 47.55 34.03
C LEU A 378 12.91 48.86 33.29
N TYR A 379 11.65 49.03 32.86
CA TYR A 379 11.20 50.17 32.05
C TYR A 379 10.10 51.01 32.74
N HIS A 380 9.79 50.72 34.00
CA HIS A 380 8.93 51.48 34.90
C HIS A 380 9.67 51.71 36.23
#